data_AF-A0A9P0IQX1-F1
#
_entry.id   AF-A0A9P0IQX1-F1
#
_cell.length_a   1.000
_cell.length_b   1.000
_cell.length_c   1.000
_cell.angle_alpha   90.00
_cell.angle_beta   90.00
_cell.angle_gamma   90.00
#
_symmetry.space_group_name_H-M   'P 1'
#
loop_
_entity.id
_entity.type
_entity.pdbx_description
1 polymer ?
#
loop_
_entity_poly.entity_id
_entity_poly.type
_entity_poly.pdbx_seq_one_letter_code
_entity_poly.pdbx_strand_id
1 'polypeptide(L)'
;VKNSSNVTNNRDVSVSNLTQVPDKDEQNVILSTPVPKNSSIFDIKLFIDKKLTKTEKTEALNTIWTPGKNYDFPITLYGSKNLKFQMSWFDKWSWIAYSGLDDGIYCKYCVLFCVKQGGKGGQSLGQLCTQPLKNWKHAIQKLKSHEASNYHINCVLNFQHLSAVISGEESSVYDQINKVAKKQKDDNRKIISPVIQSVILCGRQGIALRGHQDCGPLKLTEPSENDGNFRALLRFYLNATQVSGDNTHVLLRENCKKNAQYISWKIQNQIVDACFKIITQKVAKKINDCKYFSIIADETADISGIEQLSLCARYYNSDDGKMHEDFLKFVPIYEVNGRNLANIIVEELKNMNIEVNNLRGQGYDGAAVMSGKMNGVAVLVKKEYPTALYIHCSSHNLNLSISYSCNIPEIRNTMGTIESGYLFLNTPKRQIVFSEKLNLFKEEEKLKDDGCQSKKLKLKRLCPTRWVERH
;
A
#
# COMPACT_ATOMS: atom_id res chain seq x y z
N VAL A 1 -27.51 37.34 40.37
CA VAL A 1 -27.45 38.71 39.82
C VAL A 1 -26.89 38.60 38.39
N LYS A 2 -27.72 38.21 37.41
CA LYS A 2 -28.21 39.06 36.32
C LYS A 2 -27.19 40.09 35.81
N ASN A 3 -26.61 39.86 34.62
CA ASN A 3 -27.08 40.57 33.43
C ASN A 3 -26.59 39.94 32.12
N SER A 4 -27.57 39.75 31.26
CA SER A 4 -27.58 39.31 29.88
C SER A 4 -27.35 40.47 28.91
N SER A 5 -26.72 40.20 27.78
CA SER A 5 -26.99 40.91 26.52
C SER A 5 -26.81 39.96 25.35
N ASN A 6 -27.95 39.48 24.86
CA ASN A 6 -28.13 38.79 23.58
C ASN A 6 -27.82 39.76 22.43
N VAL A 7 -27.02 39.30 21.46
CA VAL A 7 -27.09 39.81 20.08
C VAL A 7 -27.23 38.59 19.17
N THR A 8 -28.48 38.34 18.80
CA THR A 8 -28.93 37.45 17.75
C THR A 8 -28.54 38.03 16.38
N ASN A 9 -27.80 37.28 15.57
CA ASN A 9 -27.73 37.53 14.13
C ASN A 9 -28.22 36.27 13.39
N ASN A 10 -29.53 36.27 13.14
CA ASN A 10 -30.15 35.47 12.10
C ASN A 10 -29.63 35.96 10.74
N ARG A 11 -29.03 35.06 9.97
CA ARG A 11 -29.05 35.16 8.51
C ARG A 11 -29.67 33.89 7.97
N ASP A 12 -30.96 34.01 7.72
CA ASP A 12 -31.70 33.18 6.79
C ASP A 12 -30.97 33.16 5.45
N VAL A 13 -30.59 31.96 5.00
CA VAL A 13 -30.29 31.71 3.59
C VAL A 13 -31.35 30.74 3.11
N SER A 14 -32.31 31.33 2.39
CA SER A 14 -33.28 30.69 1.54
C SER A 14 -32.63 29.64 0.65
N VAL A 15 -33.00 28.38 0.85
CA VAL A 15 -32.74 27.29 -0.09
C VAL A 15 -33.78 27.40 -1.20
N SER A 16 -33.39 27.95 -2.35
CA SER A 16 -34.17 27.86 -3.58
C SER A 16 -33.28 27.46 -4.76
N ASN A 17 -33.67 26.36 -5.37
CA ASN A 17 -33.47 25.97 -6.77
C ASN A 17 -32.03 25.86 -7.29
N LEU A 18 -31.43 24.69 -7.06
CA LEU A 18 -30.51 24.10 -8.02
C LEU A 18 -31.21 22.92 -8.70
N THR A 19 -31.47 23.13 -9.98
CA THR A 19 -31.99 22.21 -10.97
C THR A 19 -31.27 20.87 -10.93
N GLN A 20 -32.05 19.81 -10.73
CA GLN A 20 -31.65 18.43 -10.94
C GLN A 20 -31.22 18.22 -12.39
N VAL A 21 -29.93 17.92 -12.59
CA VAL A 21 -29.46 17.26 -13.81
C VAL A 21 -29.45 15.77 -13.47
N PRO A 22 -30.19 14.89 -14.18
CA PRO A 22 -30.19 13.47 -13.87
C PRO A 22 -28.86 12.85 -14.30
N ASP A 23 -28.16 12.25 -13.33
CA ASP A 23 -27.12 11.25 -13.59
C ASP A 23 -27.75 10.10 -14.37
N LYS A 24 -27.32 9.93 -15.62
CA LYS A 24 -27.63 8.75 -16.42
C LYS A 24 -26.65 7.65 -16.07
N ASP A 25 -27.14 6.72 -15.27
CA ASP A 25 -26.92 5.28 -15.39
C ASP A 25 -25.58 4.83 -15.99
N GLU A 26 -24.62 4.53 -15.10
CA GLU A 26 -23.60 3.50 -15.34
C GLU A 26 -24.29 2.13 -15.42
N GLN A 27 -24.90 1.84 -16.57
CA GLN A 27 -25.24 0.47 -16.93
C GLN A 27 -24.03 -0.16 -17.62
N ASN A 28 -23.49 -1.18 -16.95
CA ASN A 28 -22.64 -2.22 -17.52
C ASN A 28 -23.20 -2.68 -18.88
N VAL A 29 -22.66 -2.17 -19.98
CA VAL A 29 -22.90 -2.74 -21.30
C VAL A 29 -21.99 -3.96 -21.44
N ILE A 30 -22.50 -5.09 -20.95
CA ILE A 30 -22.10 -6.41 -21.42
C ILE A 30 -22.45 -6.42 -22.91
N LEU A 31 -21.45 -6.24 -23.78
CA LEU A 31 -21.61 -6.39 -25.23
C LEU A 31 -21.88 -7.88 -25.53
N SER A 32 -23.15 -8.24 -25.49
CA SER A 32 -23.69 -9.49 -26.01
C SER A 32 -23.92 -9.33 -27.51
N THR A 33 -22.86 -9.50 -28.30
CA THR A 33 -23.02 -9.98 -29.67
C THR A 33 -22.84 -11.51 -29.65
N PRO A 34 -23.67 -12.28 -30.37
CA PRO A 34 -23.55 -13.73 -30.39
C PRO A 34 -22.26 -14.11 -31.11
N VAL A 35 -21.24 -14.45 -30.32
CA VAL A 35 -19.96 -14.96 -30.80
C VAL A 35 -20.18 -16.42 -31.26
N PRO A 36 -19.81 -16.80 -32.50
CA PRO A 36 -19.85 -18.19 -32.94
C PRO A 36 -18.97 -19.06 -32.03
N LYS A 37 -19.41 -20.30 -31.76
CA LYS A 37 -18.93 -21.23 -30.70
C LYS A 37 -17.42 -21.58 -30.64
N ASN A 38 -16.53 -20.92 -31.39
CA ASN A 38 -15.08 -21.20 -31.41
C ASN A 38 -14.15 -19.96 -31.41
N SER A 39 -14.65 -18.72 -31.26
CA SER A 39 -13.78 -17.53 -31.35
C SER A 39 -13.40 -16.95 -29.99
N SER A 40 -12.10 -16.66 -29.85
CA SER A 40 -11.52 -15.95 -28.70
C SER A 40 -12.00 -14.49 -28.68
N ILE A 41 -12.39 -14.00 -27.51
CA ILE A 41 -12.74 -12.58 -27.27
C ILE A 41 -11.56 -11.62 -27.51
N PHE A 42 -10.34 -12.14 -27.69
CA PHE A 42 -9.11 -11.38 -27.94
C PHE A 42 -8.59 -11.52 -29.39
N ASP A 43 -9.45 -11.88 -30.34
CA ASP A 43 -9.07 -11.93 -31.76
C ASP A 43 -8.71 -10.52 -32.30
N ILE A 44 -7.60 -10.43 -33.06
CA ILE A 44 -7.07 -9.16 -33.60
C ILE A 44 -8.11 -8.38 -34.42
N LYS A 45 -9.06 -9.07 -35.08
CA LYS A 45 -10.13 -8.44 -35.85
C LYS A 45 -10.99 -7.50 -35.01
N LEU A 46 -11.18 -7.84 -33.72
CA LEU A 46 -12.03 -7.06 -32.81
C LEU A 46 -11.43 -5.70 -32.42
N PHE A 47 -10.16 -5.45 -32.77
CA PHE A 47 -9.46 -4.20 -32.49
C PHE A 47 -9.37 -3.27 -33.71
N ILE A 48 -9.82 -3.70 -34.88
CA ILE A 48 -9.83 -2.89 -36.10
C ILE A 48 -10.81 -1.71 -35.91
N ASP A 49 -10.37 -0.52 -36.32
CA ASP A 49 -11.11 0.75 -36.24
C ASP A 49 -11.60 1.20 -34.85
N LYS A 50 -11.13 0.55 -33.76
CA LYS A 50 -11.39 1.00 -32.40
C LYS A 50 -10.45 2.12 -31.97
N LYS A 51 -11.01 3.17 -31.36
CA LYS A 51 -10.22 4.20 -30.66
C LYS A 51 -9.85 3.68 -29.28
N LEU A 52 -8.63 3.17 -29.15
CA LEU A 52 -8.09 2.66 -27.88
C LEU A 52 -7.20 3.71 -27.20
N THR A 53 -7.27 3.77 -25.88
CA THR A 53 -6.37 4.55 -25.01
C THR A 53 -4.97 3.91 -24.98
N LYS A 54 -3.98 4.62 -24.41
CA LYS A 54 -2.60 4.12 -24.34
C LYS A 54 -2.49 2.81 -23.55
N THR A 55 -3.23 2.69 -22.45
CA THR A 55 -3.27 1.50 -21.58
C THR A 55 -3.97 0.33 -22.26
N GLU A 56 -5.09 0.59 -22.94
CA GLU A 56 -5.82 -0.43 -23.70
C GLU A 56 -4.99 -0.99 -24.87
N LYS A 57 -4.16 -0.16 -25.52
CA LYS A 57 -3.26 -0.63 -26.58
C LYS A 57 -2.20 -1.59 -26.06
N THR A 58 -1.63 -1.34 -24.88
CA THR A 58 -0.68 -2.28 -24.26
C THR A 58 -1.34 -3.57 -23.81
N GLU A 59 -2.53 -3.48 -23.23
CA GLU A 59 -3.28 -4.65 -22.80
C GLU A 59 -3.68 -5.51 -24.00
N ALA A 60 -4.15 -4.89 -25.08
CA ALA A 60 -4.44 -5.58 -26.34
C ALA A 60 -3.21 -6.31 -26.87
N LEU A 61 -2.03 -5.68 -26.88
CA LEU A 61 -0.79 -6.34 -27.35
C LEU A 61 -0.41 -7.58 -26.54
N ASN A 62 -0.67 -7.57 -25.22
CA ASN A 62 -0.36 -8.68 -24.34
C ASN A 62 -1.42 -9.79 -24.36
N THR A 63 -2.64 -9.46 -24.79
CA THR A 63 -3.80 -10.38 -24.74
C THR A 63 -4.22 -10.90 -26.10
N ILE A 64 -3.70 -10.36 -27.22
CA ILE A 64 -4.00 -10.85 -28.57
C ILE A 64 -3.88 -12.37 -28.64
N TRP A 65 -4.97 -12.99 -29.06
CA TRP A 65 -5.04 -14.43 -29.19
C TRP A 65 -4.04 -14.96 -30.21
N THR A 66 -3.40 -16.08 -29.88
CA THR A 66 -2.48 -16.79 -30.76
C THR A 66 -2.97 -18.23 -30.96
N PRO A 67 -2.93 -18.77 -32.19
CA PRO A 67 -3.29 -20.16 -32.45
C PRO A 67 -2.35 -21.13 -31.73
N GLY A 68 -2.90 -22.17 -31.11
CA GLY A 68 -2.10 -23.25 -30.51
C GLY A 68 -1.37 -24.09 -31.56
N LYS A 69 -0.34 -24.85 -31.15
CA LYS A 69 0.48 -25.69 -32.06
C LYS A 69 -0.33 -26.69 -32.91
N ASN A 70 -1.49 -27.12 -32.40
CA ASN A 70 -2.38 -28.09 -33.06
C ASN A 70 -3.56 -27.41 -33.79
N TYR A 71 -3.47 -26.10 -34.05
CA TYR A 71 -4.54 -25.39 -34.76
C TYR A 71 -4.54 -25.76 -36.25
N ASP A 72 -5.69 -26.24 -36.74
CA ASP A 72 -5.88 -26.62 -38.13
C ASP A 72 -6.20 -25.39 -38.99
N PHE A 73 -5.17 -24.88 -39.67
CA PHE A 73 -5.33 -23.75 -40.58
C PHE A 73 -6.08 -24.16 -41.86
N PRO A 74 -7.04 -23.33 -42.32
CA PRO A 74 -7.80 -23.60 -43.53
C PRO A 74 -6.90 -23.63 -44.78
N ILE A 75 -7.20 -24.57 -45.67
CA ILE A 75 -6.48 -24.78 -46.93
C ILE A 75 -7.13 -23.93 -48.02
N THR A 76 -6.33 -23.16 -48.75
CA THR A 76 -6.74 -22.40 -49.92
C THR A 76 -6.19 -23.05 -51.18
N LEU A 77 -7.08 -23.40 -52.11
CA LEU A 77 -6.74 -23.97 -53.42
C LEU A 77 -6.28 -22.85 -54.37
N TYR A 78 -5.05 -22.98 -54.87
CA TYR A 78 -4.49 -22.12 -55.91
C TYR A 78 -4.09 -22.96 -57.12
N GLY A 79 -5.00 -23.13 -58.08
CA GLY A 79 -4.81 -24.06 -59.19
C GLY A 79 -4.73 -25.49 -58.65
N SER A 80 -3.62 -26.19 -58.93
CA SER A 80 -3.35 -27.55 -58.46
C SER A 80 -2.66 -27.64 -57.09
N LYS A 81 -2.40 -26.50 -56.41
CA LYS A 81 -1.66 -26.47 -55.14
C LYS A 81 -2.56 -26.10 -53.96
N ASN A 82 -2.45 -26.88 -52.89
CA ASN A 82 -3.06 -26.62 -51.60
C ASN A 82 -2.10 -25.79 -50.74
N LEU A 83 -2.45 -24.55 -50.42
CA LEU A 83 -1.65 -23.67 -49.58
C LEU A 83 -2.38 -23.34 -48.28
N LYS A 84 -1.64 -23.30 -47.17
CA LYS A 84 -2.14 -22.90 -45.86
C LYS A 84 -1.13 -22.02 -45.14
N PHE A 85 -1.59 -21.27 -44.14
CA PHE A 85 -0.72 -20.53 -43.23
C PHE A 85 0.32 -21.44 -42.58
N GLN A 86 1.52 -20.92 -42.36
CA GLN A 86 2.64 -21.66 -41.77
C GLN A 86 2.97 -21.06 -40.40
N MET A 87 2.96 -21.91 -39.37
CA MET A 87 3.21 -21.47 -37.98
C MET A 87 4.61 -20.84 -37.82
N SER A 88 5.60 -21.30 -38.58
CA SER A 88 6.98 -20.76 -38.58
C SER A 88 7.07 -19.29 -39.01
N TRP A 89 6.00 -18.71 -39.56
CA TRP A 89 5.96 -17.28 -39.87
C TRP A 89 5.85 -16.42 -38.62
N PHE A 90 5.32 -16.94 -37.51
CA PHE A 90 5.32 -16.22 -36.23
C PHE A 90 6.74 -16.00 -35.71
N ASP A 91 7.63 -16.99 -35.90
CA ASP A 91 9.04 -16.89 -35.50
C ASP A 91 9.80 -15.87 -36.36
N LYS A 92 9.40 -15.75 -37.63
CA LYS A 92 10.06 -14.86 -38.60
C LYS A 92 9.57 -13.42 -38.54
N TRP A 93 8.29 -13.20 -38.26
CA TRP A 93 7.67 -11.88 -38.19
C TRP A 93 6.88 -11.73 -36.89
N SER A 94 7.54 -11.28 -35.84
CA SER A 94 6.94 -11.12 -34.50
C SER A 94 5.75 -10.16 -34.43
N TRP A 95 5.54 -9.35 -35.48
CA TRP A 95 4.45 -8.39 -35.61
C TRP A 95 3.15 -8.95 -36.21
N ILE A 96 3.15 -10.20 -36.69
CA ILE A 96 1.94 -10.81 -37.26
C ILE A 96 1.01 -11.34 -36.16
N ALA A 97 -0.29 -11.19 -36.38
CA ALA A 97 -1.34 -11.80 -35.57
C ALA A 97 -2.32 -12.51 -36.51
N TYR A 98 -2.70 -13.74 -36.17
CA TYR A 98 -3.69 -14.49 -36.94
C TYR A 98 -5.09 -14.25 -36.37
N SER A 99 -6.05 -13.97 -37.24
CA SER A 99 -7.46 -13.90 -36.88
C SER A 99 -8.13 -15.23 -37.22
N GLY A 100 -8.66 -15.91 -36.20
CA GLY A 100 -9.51 -17.10 -36.41
C GLY A 100 -10.91 -16.74 -36.91
N LEU A 101 -11.32 -15.48 -36.77
CA LEU A 101 -12.58 -14.98 -37.32
C LEU A 101 -12.51 -14.69 -38.83
N ASP A 102 -11.35 -14.26 -39.31
CA ASP A 102 -11.14 -13.89 -40.71
C ASP A 102 -10.26 -14.87 -41.48
N ASP A 103 -9.75 -15.93 -40.85
CA ASP A 103 -8.85 -16.91 -41.46
C ASP A 103 -7.67 -16.26 -42.20
N GLY A 104 -7.03 -15.29 -41.57
CA GLY A 104 -5.98 -14.50 -42.20
C GLY A 104 -5.13 -13.68 -41.24
N ILE A 105 -4.08 -13.07 -41.79
CA ILE A 105 -3.07 -12.37 -40.99
C ILE A 105 -3.34 -10.85 -40.97
N TYR A 106 -3.12 -10.25 -39.81
CA TYR A 106 -2.99 -8.81 -39.59
C TYR A 106 -1.63 -8.46 -38.99
N CYS A 107 -1.24 -7.18 -39.11
CA CYS A 107 -0.12 -6.63 -38.36
C CYS A 107 -0.63 -6.01 -37.06
N LYS A 108 -0.23 -6.57 -35.91
CA LYS A 108 -0.71 -6.10 -34.59
C LYS A 108 -0.38 -4.65 -34.32
N TYR A 109 0.78 -4.17 -34.79
CA TYR A 109 1.19 -2.77 -34.63
C TYR A 109 0.39 -1.84 -35.55
N CYS A 110 0.21 -2.19 -36.82
CA CYS A 110 -0.53 -1.33 -37.73
C CYS A 110 -2.02 -1.26 -37.38
N VAL A 111 -2.63 -2.35 -36.92
CA VAL A 111 -4.03 -2.35 -36.44
C VAL A 111 -4.21 -1.39 -35.26
N LEU A 112 -3.27 -1.37 -34.30
CA LEU A 112 -3.41 -0.59 -33.07
C LEU A 112 -2.90 0.87 -33.19
N PHE A 113 -1.99 1.15 -34.13
CA PHE A 113 -1.30 2.44 -34.22
C PHE A 113 -1.51 3.23 -35.52
N CYS A 114 -2.06 2.63 -36.60
CA CYS A 114 -2.41 3.42 -37.79
C CYS A 114 -3.76 4.13 -37.62
N VAL A 115 -3.80 5.42 -37.99
CA VAL A 115 -5.03 6.24 -37.96
C VAL A 115 -5.45 6.55 -39.40
N LYS A 116 -6.29 5.67 -39.99
CA LYS A 116 -6.99 5.81 -41.29
C LYS A 116 -6.13 5.94 -42.56
N GLN A 117 -4.92 6.49 -42.51
CA GLN A 117 -3.96 6.59 -43.61
C GLN A 117 -2.53 6.39 -43.09
N GLY A 118 -1.61 5.94 -43.95
CA GLY A 118 -0.21 5.68 -43.60
C GLY A 118 0.79 6.29 -44.58
N GLY A 119 2.00 6.64 -44.11
CA GLY A 119 3.12 7.06 -44.97
C GLY A 119 3.06 8.51 -45.46
N LYS A 120 4.04 8.90 -46.30
CA LYS A 120 4.17 10.25 -46.87
C LYS A 120 3.07 10.44 -47.92
N GLY A 121 2.13 11.36 -47.68
CA GLY A 121 1.01 11.64 -48.60
C GLY A 121 -0.29 10.86 -48.34
N GLY A 122 -0.44 10.16 -47.21
CA GLY A 122 -1.73 9.58 -46.80
C GLY A 122 -2.16 8.36 -47.61
N GLN A 123 -1.29 7.34 -47.72
CA GLN A 123 -1.62 6.10 -48.42
C GLN A 123 -2.81 5.40 -47.75
N SER A 124 -3.72 4.84 -48.57
CA SER A 124 -4.86 4.07 -48.08
C SER A 124 -4.39 2.77 -47.43
N LEU A 125 -4.86 2.52 -46.22
CA LEU A 125 -4.57 1.29 -45.48
C LEU A 125 -5.33 0.12 -46.12
N GLY A 126 -4.60 -0.90 -46.56
CA GLY A 126 -5.18 -2.08 -47.21
C GLY A 126 -4.93 -3.36 -46.43
N GLN A 127 -4.41 -4.38 -47.12
CA GLN A 127 -4.12 -5.69 -46.54
C GLN A 127 -3.09 -5.59 -45.39
N LEU A 128 -3.29 -6.40 -44.35
CA LEU A 128 -2.59 -6.43 -43.04
C LEU A 128 -3.00 -5.35 -42.03
N CYS A 129 -3.73 -4.30 -42.44
CA CYS A 129 -4.18 -3.24 -41.55
C CYS A 129 -5.70 -3.26 -41.36
N THR A 130 -6.45 -3.11 -42.45
CA THR A 130 -7.93 -3.08 -42.45
C THR A 130 -8.50 -4.39 -42.97
N GLN A 131 -7.77 -5.06 -43.86
CA GLN A 131 -8.18 -6.35 -44.45
C GLN A 131 -7.15 -7.45 -44.15
N PRO A 132 -7.59 -8.70 -43.98
CA PRO A 132 -6.68 -9.79 -43.69
C PRO A 132 -5.88 -10.19 -44.93
N LEU A 133 -4.61 -10.56 -44.74
CA LEU A 133 -3.85 -11.23 -45.79
C LEU A 133 -4.21 -12.72 -45.81
N LYS A 134 -4.93 -13.15 -46.85
CA LYS A 134 -5.30 -14.56 -47.10
C LYS A 134 -4.57 -15.21 -48.29
N ASN A 135 -3.89 -14.40 -49.12
CA ASN A 135 -3.23 -14.92 -50.32
C ASN A 135 -1.85 -15.50 -50.00
N TRP A 136 -1.81 -16.80 -49.75
CA TRP A 136 -0.60 -17.53 -49.36
C TRP A 136 0.48 -17.60 -50.45
N LYS A 137 0.10 -17.54 -51.74
CA LYS A 137 1.05 -17.61 -52.87
C LYS A 137 2.05 -16.46 -52.88
N HIS A 138 1.61 -15.27 -52.49
CA HIS A 138 2.43 -14.06 -52.45
C HIS A 138 2.64 -13.52 -51.02
N ALA A 139 2.33 -14.32 -50.00
CA ALA A 139 2.36 -13.88 -48.62
C ALA A 139 3.74 -13.38 -48.18
N ILE A 140 4.81 -14.14 -48.46
CA ILE A 140 6.19 -13.74 -48.10
C ILE A 140 6.58 -12.41 -48.75
N GLN A 141 6.25 -12.23 -50.03
CA GLN A 141 6.55 -10.99 -50.74
C GLN A 141 5.78 -9.80 -50.14
N LYS A 142 4.49 -10.00 -49.84
CA LYS A 142 3.65 -8.97 -49.22
C LYS A 142 4.09 -8.61 -47.80
N LEU A 143 4.46 -9.60 -46.99
CA LEU A 143 5.00 -9.38 -45.64
C LEU A 143 6.30 -8.58 -45.69
N LYS A 144 7.25 -8.94 -46.57
CA LYS A 144 8.48 -8.15 -46.77
C LYS A 144 8.22 -6.73 -47.24
N SER A 145 7.29 -6.54 -48.18
CA SER A 145 6.94 -5.19 -48.66
C SER A 145 6.25 -4.34 -47.59
N HIS A 146 5.46 -4.97 -46.70
CA HIS A 146 4.81 -4.30 -45.59
C HIS A 146 5.82 -3.90 -44.51
N GLU A 147 6.75 -4.80 -44.17
CA GLU A 147 7.84 -4.54 -43.22
C GLU A 147 8.72 -3.36 -43.65
N ALA A 148 8.99 -3.23 -44.96
CA ALA A 148 9.72 -2.11 -45.53
C ALA A 148 8.89 -0.81 -45.68
N SER A 149 7.59 -0.83 -45.37
CA SER A 149 6.72 0.32 -45.56
C SER A 149 6.89 1.36 -44.45
N ASN A 150 6.88 2.65 -44.81
CA ASN A 150 7.06 3.74 -43.85
C ASN A 150 6.00 3.76 -42.74
N TYR A 151 4.76 3.38 -43.04
CA TYR A 151 3.71 3.36 -42.02
C TYR A 151 3.90 2.23 -41.01
N HIS A 152 4.37 1.06 -41.45
CA HIS A 152 4.72 -0.03 -40.55
C HIS A 152 5.85 0.38 -39.62
N ILE A 153 6.94 0.91 -40.19
CA ILE A 153 8.09 1.41 -39.43
C ILE A 153 7.65 2.43 -38.37
N ASN A 154 6.80 3.40 -38.75
CA ASN A 154 6.27 4.39 -37.80
C ASN A 154 5.40 3.76 -36.70
N CYS A 155 4.60 2.73 -37.01
CA CYS A 155 3.80 2.03 -36.00
C CYS A 155 4.67 1.24 -35.02
N VAL A 156 5.72 0.60 -35.52
CA VAL A 156 6.72 -0.10 -34.68
C VAL A 156 7.42 0.90 -33.76
N LEU A 157 7.87 2.04 -34.28
CA LEU A 157 8.49 3.10 -33.49
C LEU A 157 7.54 3.66 -32.43
N ASN A 158 6.27 3.90 -32.78
CA ASN A 158 5.26 4.36 -31.82
C ASN A 158 5.01 3.34 -30.70
N PHE A 159 5.01 2.04 -31.02
CA PHE A 159 4.92 0.98 -30.02
C PHE A 159 6.16 0.96 -29.12
N GLN A 160 7.36 0.98 -29.69
CA GLN A 160 8.62 0.97 -28.92
C GLN A 160 8.70 2.16 -27.97
N HIS A 161 8.38 3.36 -28.44
CA HIS A 161 8.36 4.55 -27.59
C HIS A 161 7.28 4.46 -26.49
N LEU A 162 6.08 3.94 -26.81
CA LEU A 162 5.04 3.72 -25.79
C LEU A 162 5.50 2.70 -24.74
N SER A 163 6.18 1.63 -25.17
CA SER A 163 6.75 0.61 -24.29
C SER A 163 7.83 1.19 -23.38
N ALA A 164 8.76 1.99 -23.92
CA ALA A 164 9.84 2.64 -23.18
C ALA A 164 9.32 3.66 -22.15
N VAL A 165 8.22 4.35 -22.47
CA VAL A 165 7.56 5.28 -21.54
C VAL A 165 6.88 4.54 -20.38
N ILE A 166 6.32 3.36 -20.64
CA ILE A 166 5.66 2.54 -19.62
C ILE A 166 6.68 1.81 -18.74
N SER A 167 7.79 1.33 -19.31
CA SER A 167 8.90 0.73 -18.55
C SER A 167 9.68 1.77 -17.73
N GLY A 168 9.53 3.06 -18.04
CA GLY A 168 10.23 4.16 -17.37
C GLY A 168 11.65 4.40 -17.90
N GLU A 169 12.04 3.74 -18.99
CA GLU A 169 13.34 3.89 -19.64
C GLU A 169 13.45 5.20 -20.42
N GLU A 170 12.34 5.68 -21.00
CA GLU A 170 12.28 6.97 -21.71
C GLU A 170 11.18 7.89 -21.19
N SER A 171 11.45 9.20 -21.17
CA SER A 171 10.43 10.20 -20.87
C SER A 171 9.56 10.47 -22.11
N SER A 172 8.25 10.61 -21.93
CA SER A 172 7.30 10.81 -23.03
C SER A 172 7.65 12.00 -23.93
N VAL A 173 7.32 11.95 -25.22
CA VAL A 173 7.44 13.10 -26.15
C VAL A 173 6.83 14.38 -25.57
N TYR A 174 5.76 14.28 -24.77
CA TYR A 174 5.17 15.42 -24.08
C TYR A 174 6.13 16.05 -23.05
N ASP A 175 6.87 15.24 -22.29
CA ASP A 175 7.90 15.72 -21.36
C ASP A 175 9.19 16.19 -22.08
N GLN A 176 9.47 15.67 -23.28
CA GLN A 176 10.60 16.12 -24.13
C GLN A 176 10.33 17.47 -24.81
N ILE A 177 9.10 17.70 -25.29
CA ILE A 177 8.66 18.99 -25.87
C ILE A 177 8.52 20.03 -24.75
N ASN A 178 8.03 19.63 -23.58
CA ASN A 178 7.77 20.54 -22.48
C ASN A 178 8.92 20.51 -21.46
N LYS A 179 10.15 20.80 -21.92
CA LYS A 179 11.37 20.87 -21.08
C LYS A 179 11.17 21.72 -19.82
N VAL A 180 10.38 22.78 -19.93
CA VAL A 180 10.00 23.66 -18.81
C VAL A 180 9.16 22.91 -17.79
N ALA A 181 8.15 22.15 -18.21
CA ALA A 181 7.31 21.36 -17.32
C ALA A 181 8.10 20.22 -16.65
N LYS A 182 9.02 19.56 -17.37
CA LYS A 182 9.92 18.54 -16.80
C LYS A 182 10.83 19.16 -15.74
N LYS A 183 11.51 20.26 -16.06
CA LYS A 183 12.35 21.00 -15.10
C LYS A 183 11.56 21.41 -13.87
N GLN A 184 10.34 21.92 -14.04
CA GLN A 184 9.45 22.27 -12.93
C GLN A 184 9.09 21.05 -12.06
N LYS A 185 8.80 19.89 -12.65
CA LYS A 185 8.54 18.64 -11.89
C LYS A 185 9.77 18.23 -11.08
N ASP A 186 10.96 18.28 -11.68
CA ASP A 186 12.21 17.90 -11.03
C ASP A 186 12.55 18.86 -9.89
N ASP A 187 12.36 20.17 -10.10
CA ASP A 187 12.53 21.20 -9.07
C ASP A 187 11.52 21.01 -7.93
N ASN A 188 10.25 20.70 -8.24
CA ASN A 188 9.23 20.39 -7.22
C ASN A 188 9.59 19.13 -6.40
N ARG A 189 10.15 18.09 -7.04
CA ARG A 189 10.60 16.87 -6.35
C ARG A 189 11.74 17.16 -5.37
N LYS A 190 12.66 18.07 -5.72
CA LYS A 190 13.74 18.51 -4.83
C LYS A 190 13.22 19.28 -3.62
N ILE A 191 12.12 20.04 -3.77
CA ILE A 191 11.47 20.76 -2.66
C ILE A 191 10.80 19.81 -1.68
N ILE A 192 10.09 18.79 -2.17
CA ILE A 192 9.33 17.88 -1.30
C ILE A 192 10.20 16.80 -0.64
N SER A 193 11.38 16.51 -1.19
CA SER A 193 12.27 15.46 -0.65
C SER A 193 12.64 15.68 0.82
N PRO A 194 13.09 16.86 1.27
CA PRO A 194 13.40 17.11 2.69
C PRO A 194 12.17 16.99 3.60
N VAL A 195 10.98 17.37 3.10
CA VAL A 195 9.70 17.23 3.82
C VAL A 195 9.42 15.76 4.10
N ILE A 196 9.48 14.93 3.06
CA ILE A 196 9.26 13.48 3.18
C ILE A 196 10.32 12.83 4.08
N GLN A 197 11.60 13.18 3.90
CA GLN A 197 12.69 12.63 4.71
C GLN A 197 12.54 12.98 6.20
N SER A 198 12.10 14.19 6.51
CA SER A 198 11.84 14.62 7.90
C SER A 198 10.71 13.81 8.52
N VAL A 199 9.62 13.57 7.78
CA VAL A 199 8.50 12.73 8.25
C VAL A 199 8.95 11.28 8.49
N ILE A 200 9.70 10.70 7.54
CA ILE A 200 10.24 9.35 7.66
C ILE A 200 11.20 9.24 8.86
N LEU A 201 12.07 10.23 9.07
CA LEU A 201 12.99 10.26 10.20
C LEU A 201 12.23 10.27 11.53
N CYS A 202 11.26 11.17 11.68
CA CYS A 202 10.43 11.21 12.88
C CYS A 202 9.70 9.89 13.13
N GLY A 203 9.12 9.30 12.08
CA GLY A 203 8.45 7.99 12.17
C GLY A 203 9.39 6.87 12.60
N ARG A 204 10.60 6.79 12.02
CA ARG A 204 11.60 5.76 12.38
C ARG A 204 12.12 5.87 13.80
N GLN A 205 12.19 7.09 14.34
CA GLN A 205 12.72 7.37 15.68
C GLN A 205 11.62 7.44 16.76
N GLY A 206 10.35 7.30 16.39
CA GLY A 206 9.24 7.48 17.33
C GLY A 206 9.11 8.91 17.86
N ILE A 207 9.56 9.90 17.10
CA ILE A 207 9.56 11.32 17.49
C ILE A 207 8.24 11.96 17.03
N ALA A 208 7.60 12.71 17.92
CA ALA A 208 6.40 13.47 17.59
C ALA A 208 6.69 14.51 16.50
N LEU A 209 5.86 14.56 15.44
CA LEU A 209 6.04 15.49 14.33
C LEU A 209 5.77 16.94 14.75
N ARG A 210 4.66 17.18 15.47
CA ARG A 210 4.08 18.51 15.68
C ARG A 210 4.34 19.04 17.09
N GLY A 211 4.56 20.35 17.18
CA GLY A 211 4.62 21.10 18.44
C GLY A 211 3.32 21.88 18.70
N HIS A 212 3.36 22.83 19.63
CA HIS A 212 2.20 23.65 19.96
C HIS A 212 1.80 24.61 18.84
N GLN A 213 2.78 25.11 18.06
CA GLN A 213 2.54 26.04 16.94
C GLN A 213 3.04 25.50 15.59
N ASP A 214 2.43 24.42 15.06
CA ASP A 214 2.77 23.85 13.75
C ASP A 214 1.99 24.50 12.58
N CYS A 215 2.04 25.83 12.47
CA CYS A 215 1.34 26.55 11.41
C CYS A 215 2.10 27.78 10.89
N GLY A 216 1.76 28.19 9.66
CA GLY A 216 2.36 29.36 9.04
C GLY A 216 3.72 29.11 8.37
N PRO A 217 4.34 30.18 7.83
CA PRO A 217 5.57 30.08 7.05
C PRO A 217 6.72 29.58 7.92
N LEU A 218 7.64 28.81 7.32
CA LEU A 218 8.87 28.37 7.99
C LEU A 218 9.88 29.51 8.01
N LYS A 219 10.21 30.00 9.21
CA LYS A 219 11.32 30.94 9.43
C LYS A 219 12.59 30.15 9.71
N LEU A 220 13.74 30.65 9.27
CA LEU A 220 15.05 30.02 9.53
C LEU A 220 15.61 30.32 10.92
N THR A 221 15.20 31.45 11.50
CA THR A 221 15.49 31.78 12.89
C THR A 221 14.71 30.85 13.80
N GLU A 222 15.32 30.48 14.93
CA GLU A 222 14.59 29.73 15.95
C GLU A 222 13.39 30.55 16.47
N PRO A 223 12.22 29.91 16.62
CA PRO A 223 11.02 30.55 17.14
C PRO A 223 11.16 30.74 18.66
N SER A 224 10.43 31.71 19.20
CA SER A 224 10.35 31.93 20.65
C SER A 224 9.66 30.78 21.38
N GLU A 225 8.75 30.07 20.71
CA GLU A 225 8.03 28.91 21.21
C GLU A 225 8.29 27.70 20.32
N ASN A 226 8.31 26.49 20.91
CA ASN A 226 8.58 25.26 20.19
C ASN A 226 7.47 24.96 19.15
N ASP A 227 7.84 25.03 17.86
CA ASP A 227 6.95 24.77 16.71
C ASP A 227 6.98 23.31 16.22
N GLY A 228 7.71 22.44 16.91
CA GLY A 228 7.71 20.99 16.67
C GLY A 228 8.95 20.45 15.94
N ASN A 229 9.21 19.16 16.13
CA ASN A 229 10.41 18.51 15.62
C ASN A 229 10.47 18.52 14.09
N PHE A 230 9.34 18.38 13.40
CA PHE A 230 9.29 18.43 11.94
C PHE A 230 9.82 19.78 11.40
N ARG A 231 9.39 20.90 11.98
CA ARG A 231 9.82 22.24 11.57
C ARG A 231 11.26 22.53 11.95
N ALA A 232 11.69 22.07 13.12
CA ALA A 232 13.10 22.14 13.55
C ALA A 232 14.04 21.37 12.61
N LEU A 233 13.65 20.16 12.17
CA LEU A 233 14.42 19.38 11.21
C LEU A 233 14.52 20.07 9.85
N LEU A 234 13.44 20.69 9.38
CA LEU A 234 13.47 21.47 8.15
C LEU A 234 14.36 22.71 8.28
N ARG A 235 14.34 23.43 9.40
CA ARG A 235 15.29 24.52 9.68
C ARG A 235 16.73 24.02 9.64
N PHE A 236 17.01 22.92 10.33
CA PHE A 236 18.34 22.30 10.35
C PHE A 236 18.82 21.95 8.93
N TYR A 237 17.96 21.32 8.13
CA TYR A 237 18.26 20.96 6.75
C TYR A 237 18.57 22.20 5.90
N LEU A 238 17.75 23.25 6.01
CA LEU A 238 17.95 24.49 5.26
C LEU A 238 19.23 25.22 5.67
N ASN A 239 19.53 25.30 6.97
CA ASN A 239 20.76 25.90 7.47
C ASN A 239 22.00 25.12 6.98
N ALA A 240 21.95 23.78 6.99
CA ALA A 240 23.02 22.94 6.47
C ALA A 240 23.27 23.19 4.97
N THR A 241 22.21 23.28 4.16
CA THR A 241 22.35 23.58 2.72
C THR A 241 22.96 24.97 2.48
N GLN A 242 22.58 25.97 3.28
CA GLN A 242 23.17 27.32 3.20
C GLN A 242 24.68 27.31 3.53
N VAL A 243 25.11 26.55 4.55
CA VAL A 243 26.52 26.44 4.93
C VAL A 243 27.34 25.72 3.85
N SER A 244 26.76 24.69 3.22
CA SER A 244 27.43 23.90 2.18
C SER A 244 27.53 24.60 0.81
N GLY A 245 26.79 25.70 0.59
CA GLY A 245 26.66 26.35 -0.72
C GLY A 245 25.80 25.57 -1.71
N ASP A 246 25.14 24.49 -1.27
CA ASP A 246 24.24 23.71 -2.09
C ASP A 246 22.88 24.39 -2.24
N ASN A 247 22.64 24.97 -3.43
CA ASN A 247 21.39 25.65 -3.74
C ASN A 247 20.24 24.70 -4.10
N THR A 248 20.42 23.38 -4.03
CA THR A 248 19.44 22.38 -4.49
C THR A 248 18.10 22.46 -3.75
N HIS A 249 18.08 22.93 -2.50
CA HIS A 249 16.88 23.00 -1.65
C HIS A 249 16.46 24.42 -1.25
N VAL A 250 17.12 25.45 -1.81
CA VAL A 250 16.85 26.88 -1.56
C VAL A 250 15.41 27.28 -1.90
N LEU A 251 14.72 26.51 -2.75
CA LEU A 251 13.35 26.80 -3.17
C LEU A 251 12.30 26.72 -2.04
N LEU A 252 12.60 26.12 -0.88
CA LEU A 252 11.74 26.26 0.31
C LEU A 252 11.69 27.71 0.82
N ARG A 253 12.71 28.53 0.53
CA ARG A 253 12.99 29.79 1.23
C ARG A 253 12.37 31.03 0.58
N GLU A 254 12.38 31.16 -0.75
CA GLU A 254 12.21 32.49 -1.37
C GLU A 254 11.27 32.60 -2.59
N ASN A 255 10.91 31.49 -3.26
CA ASN A 255 10.11 31.56 -4.50
C ASN A 255 8.84 30.69 -4.50
N CYS A 256 8.54 30.00 -3.41
CA CYS A 256 7.25 29.32 -3.31
C CYS A 256 6.16 30.35 -3.01
N LYS A 257 5.27 30.62 -3.98
CA LYS A 257 3.96 31.23 -3.68
C LYS A 257 3.39 30.49 -2.46
N LYS A 258 2.85 31.20 -1.45
CA LYS A 258 2.47 30.67 -0.12
C LYS A 258 1.74 29.31 -0.11
N ASN A 259 1.12 28.90 -1.21
CA ASN A 259 0.43 27.63 -1.41
C ASN A 259 1.34 26.41 -1.71
N ALA A 260 2.66 26.57 -1.90
CA ALA A 260 3.56 25.50 -2.37
C ALA A 260 4.59 25.03 -1.32
N GLN A 261 4.42 25.33 -0.03
CA GLN A 261 5.43 25.00 0.98
C GLN A 261 5.40 23.53 1.44
N TYR A 262 4.31 22.78 1.20
CA TYR A 262 4.17 21.36 1.57
C TYR A 262 4.43 21.02 3.07
N ILE A 263 4.46 22.02 3.96
CA ILE A 263 4.77 21.86 5.39
C ILE A 263 3.54 21.73 6.29
N SER A 264 2.32 21.87 5.75
CA SER A 264 1.11 21.89 6.57
C SER A 264 0.82 20.52 7.17
N TRP A 265 0.12 20.50 8.31
CA TRP A 265 -0.32 19.27 8.96
C TRP A 265 -1.10 18.34 8.02
N LYS A 266 -1.87 18.89 7.06
CA LYS A 266 -2.59 18.10 6.04
C LYS A 266 -1.63 17.34 5.14
N ILE A 267 -0.57 18.01 4.67
CA ILE A 267 0.45 17.37 3.82
C ILE A 267 1.26 16.35 4.62
N GLN A 268 1.61 16.67 5.87
CA GLN A 268 2.27 15.69 6.75
C GLN A 268 1.43 14.40 6.87
N ASN A 269 0.11 14.52 7.12
CA ASN A 269 -0.78 13.36 7.16
C ASN A 269 -0.83 12.61 5.82
N GLN A 270 -0.92 13.33 4.69
CA GLN A 270 -0.90 12.69 3.36
C GLN A 270 0.41 11.92 3.10
N ILE A 271 1.54 12.43 3.56
CA ILE A 271 2.83 11.74 3.47
C ILE A 271 2.82 10.50 4.37
N VAL A 272 2.32 10.62 5.61
CA VAL A 272 2.17 9.47 6.53
C VAL A 272 1.28 8.39 5.91
N ASP A 273 0.13 8.76 5.34
CA ASP A 273 -0.79 7.83 4.66
C ASP A 273 -0.14 7.18 3.43
N ALA A 274 0.65 7.93 2.66
CA ALA A 274 1.38 7.39 1.52
C ALA A 274 2.46 6.40 1.98
N CYS A 275 3.22 6.73 3.03
CA CYS A 275 4.19 5.83 3.64
C CYS A 275 3.50 4.56 4.15
N PHE A 276 2.38 4.69 4.86
CA PHE A 276 1.58 3.56 5.33
C PHE A 276 1.17 2.66 4.17
N LYS A 277 0.54 3.20 3.12
CA LYS A 277 0.13 2.42 1.93
C LYS A 277 1.29 1.66 1.29
N ILE A 278 2.45 2.31 1.10
CA ILE A 278 3.62 1.68 0.50
C ILE A 278 4.17 0.56 1.39
N ILE A 279 4.24 0.78 2.71
CA ILE A 279 4.73 -0.22 3.66
C ILE A 279 3.77 -1.41 3.70
N THR A 280 2.46 -1.17 3.85
CA THR A 280 1.43 -2.21 3.88
C THR A 280 1.43 -3.02 2.59
N GLN A 281 1.55 -2.39 1.41
CA GLN A 281 1.65 -3.11 0.13
C GLN A 281 2.89 -4.02 0.07
N LYS A 282 4.04 -3.56 0.58
CA LYS A 282 5.26 -4.37 0.62
C LYS A 282 5.12 -5.55 1.59
N VAL A 283 4.54 -5.32 2.76
CA VAL A 283 4.29 -6.37 3.75
C VAL A 283 3.28 -7.38 3.22
N ALA A 284 2.16 -6.93 2.65
CA ALA A 284 1.16 -7.80 2.02
C ALA A 284 1.76 -8.65 0.90
N LYS A 285 2.61 -8.05 0.05
CA LYS A 285 3.34 -8.79 -0.97
C LYS A 285 4.21 -9.90 -0.37
N LYS A 286 5.02 -9.58 0.65
CA LYS A 286 5.85 -10.59 1.33
C LYS A 286 5.02 -11.73 1.93
N ILE A 287 3.90 -11.40 2.59
CA ILE A 287 2.99 -12.39 3.17
C ILE A 287 2.45 -13.33 2.08
N ASN A 288 1.97 -12.77 0.97
CA ASN A 288 1.43 -13.54 -0.14
C ASN A 288 2.50 -14.40 -0.83
N ASP A 289 3.71 -13.88 -1.00
CA ASP A 289 4.85 -14.60 -1.58
C ASP A 289 5.23 -15.82 -0.70
N CYS A 290 5.12 -15.69 0.63
CA CYS A 290 5.35 -16.78 1.58
C CYS A 290 4.20 -17.81 1.63
N LYS A 291 3.10 -17.53 0.93
CA LYS A 291 1.86 -18.31 0.90
C LYS A 291 1.15 -18.36 2.24
N TYR A 292 1.70 -19.04 3.25
CA TYR A 292 1.03 -19.29 4.52
C TYR A 292 1.38 -18.26 5.60
N PHE A 293 0.36 -17.82 6.33
CA PHE A 293 0.52 -16.89 7.44
C PHE A 293 -0.50 -17.15 8.55
N SER A 294 -0.26 -16.53 9.70
CA SER A 294 -1.18 -16.48 10.84
C SER A 294 -1.42 -15.03 11.21
N ILE A 295 -2.57 -14.76 11.83
CA ILE A 295 -2.88 -13.44 12.37
C ILE A 295 -2.78 -13.44 13.89
N ILE A 296 -2.36 -12.32 14.44
CA ILE A 296 -2.37 -12.03 15.86
C ILE A 296 -3.19 -10.75 16.01
N ALA A 297 -4.22 -10.78 16.85
CA ALA A 297 -5.00 -9.60 17.14
C ALA A 297 -5.18 -9.39 18.64
N ASP A 298 -5.11 -8.13 19.07
CA ASP A 298 -5.26 -7.73 20.46
C ASP A 298 -6.03 -6.41 20.56
N GLU A 299 -6.82 -6.26 21.62
CA GLU A 299 -7.66 -5.09 21.85
C GLU A 299 -6.95 -4.10 22.79
N THR A 300 -6.89 -2.83 22.40
CA THR A 300 -6.33 -1.75 23.22
C THR A 300 -7.18 -0.49 23.10
N ALA A 301 -7.27 0.31 24.15
CA ALA A 301 -7.90 1.62 24.07
C ALA A 301 -6.89 2.70 23.65
N ASP A 302 -7.33 3.64 22.80
CA ASP A 302 -6.55 4.84 22.48
C ASP A 302 -6.66 5.94 23.55
N ILE A 303 -5.97 7.06 23.34
CA ILE A 303 -5.97 8.20 24.28
C ILE A 303 -7.34 8.88 24.42
N SER A 304 -8.25 8.66 23.48
CA SER A 304 -9.62 9.17 23.47
C SER A 304 -10.63 8.17 24.02
N GLY A 305 -10.16 6.98 24.43
CA GLY A 305 -10.99 5.90 24.98
C GLY A 305 -11.70 5.06 23.93
N ILE A 306 -11.35 5.20 22.63
CA ILE A 306 -11.89 4.35 21.57
C ILE A 306 -11.10 3.05 21.55
N GLU A 307 -11.80 1.92 21.51
CA GLU A 307 -11.18 0.61 21.37
C GLU A 307 -10.58 0.43 19.96
N GLN A 308 -9.39 -0.14 19.90
CA GLN A 308 -8.61 -0.36 18.70
C GLN A 308 -8.17 -1.82 18.66
N LEU A 309 -8.42 -2.49 17.54
CA LEU A 309 -7.87 -3.81 17.26
C LEU A 309 -6.49 -3.64 16.65
N SER A 310 -5.46 -4.07 17.35
CA SER A 310 -4.13 -4.24 16.78
C SER A 310 -4.12 -5.47 15.89
N LEU A 311 -3.76 -5.34 14.62
CA LEU A 311 -3.58 -6.46 13.70
C LEU A 311 -2.12 -6.65 13.34
N CYS A 312 -1.62 -7.86 13.57
CA CYS A 312 -0.29 -8.30 13.16
C CYS A 312 -0.37 -9.59 12.35
N ALA A 313 0.54 -9.76 11.39
CA ALA A 313 0.70 -11.00 10.63
C ALA A 313 2.00 -11.67 11.02
N ARG A 314 1.94 -13.00 11.22
CA ARG A 314 3.09 -13.86 11.46
C ARG A 314 3.26 -14.81 10.28
N TYR A 315 4.43 -14.80 9.65
CA TYR A 315 4.71 -15.61 8.46
C TYR A 315 6.18 -16.03 8.43
N TYR A 316 6.48 -17.10 7.68
CA TYR A 316 7.85 -17.58 7.50
C TYR A 316 8.41 -17.01 6.20
N ASN A 317 9.43 -16.14 6.31
CA ASN A 317 10.08 -15.60 5.12
C ASN A 317 11.13 -16.59 4.61
N SER A 318 10.92 -17.10 3.40
CA SER A 318 11.82 -18.08 2.80
C SER A 318 13.17 -17.48 2.39
N ASP A 319 13.23 -16.17 2.14
CA ASP A 319 14.46 -15.49 1.70
C ASP A 319 15.51 -15.39 2.81
N ASP A 320 15.08 -15.20 4.05
CA ASP A 320 15.98 -15.08 5.22
C ASP A 320 15.89 -16.28 6.19
N GLY A 321 14.97 -17.21 5.93
CA GLY A 321 14.78 -18.43 6.72
C GLY A 321 14.28 -18.16 8.14
N LYS A 322 13.57 -17.05 8.38
CA LYS A 322 13.12 -16.64 9.73
C LYS A 322 11.61 -16.42 9.79
N MET A 323 11.08 -16.56 10.99
CA MET A 323 9.72 -16.12 11.31
C MET A 323 9.71 -14.60 11.45
N HIS A 324 8.80 -13.95 10.74
CA HIS A 324 8.53 -12.51 10.86
C HIS A 324 7.18 -12.29 11.50
N GLU A 325 7.10 -11.22 12.29
CA GLU A 325 5.88 -10.70 12.89
C GLU A 325 5.81 -9.22 12.51
N ASP A 326 4.96 -8.90 11.55
CA ASP A 326 4.80 -7.54 11.04
C ASP A 326 3.46 -6.97 11.49
N PHE A 327 3.50 -5.75 12.01
CA PHE A 327 2.30 -4.97 12.29
C PHE A 327 1.63 -4.53 10.97
N LEU A 328 0.31 -4.70 10.90
CA LEU A 328 -0.49 -4.34 9.74
C LEU A 328 -1.19 -2.99 9.94
N LYS A 329 -2.06 -2.90 10.94
CA LYS A 329 -2.95 -1.74 11.15
C LYS A 329 -3.61 -1.77 12.52
N PHE A 330 -3.92 -0.58 13.05
CA PHE A 330 -4.89 -0.41 14.13
C PHE A 330 -6.26 -0.13 13.53
N VAL A 331 -7.26 -0.91 13.93
CA VAL A 331 -8.62 -0.80 13.42
C VAL A 331 -9.53 -0.29 14.53
N PRO A 332 -10.15 0.90 14.39
CA PRO A 332 -11.07 1.41 15.40
C PRO A 332 -12.32 0.52 15.46
N ILE A 333 -12.71 0.14 16.68
CA ILE A 333 -13.89 -0.66 16.96
C ILE A 333 -14.90 0.23 17.69
N TYR A 334 -16.12 0.30 17.18
CA TYR A 334 -17.24 0.97 17.84
C TYR A 334 -18.22 -0.02 18.47
N GLU A 335 -18.20 -1.29 18.05
CA GLU A 335 -19.07 -2.35 18.55
C GLU A 335 -18.30 -3.66 18.77
N VAL A 336 -18.31 -4.15 20.00
CA VAL A 336 -17.51 -5.32 20.45
C VAL A 336 -18.28 -6.63 20.30
N ASN A 337 -18.81 -6.89 19.11
CA ASN A 337 -19.50 -8.15 18.79
C ASN A 337 -18.56 -9.07 18.00
N GLY A 338 -18.44 -10.34 18.42
CA GLY A 338 -17.52 -11.30 17.81
C GLY A 338 -17.75 -11.49 16.31
N ARG A 339 -19.00 -11.36 15.83
CA ARG A 339 -19.30 -11.40 14.39
C ARG A 339 -18.80 -10.16 13.64
N ASN A 340 -18.97 -8.97 14.20
CA ASN A 340 -18.46 -7.75 13.59
C ASN A 340 -16.93 -7.78 13.55
N LEU A 341 -16.29 -8.17 14.65
CA LEU A 341 -14.83 -8.27 14.72
C LEU A 341 -14.26 -9.28 13.72
N ALA A 342 -14.86 -10.46 13.60
CA ALA A 342 -14.43 -11.45 12.61
C ALA A 342 -14.52 -10.89 11.17
N ASN A 343 -15.63 -10.23 10.84
CA ASN A 343 -15.81 -9.61 9.53
C ASN A 343 -14.79 -8.48 9.29
N ILE A 344 -14.60 -7.59 10.27
CA ILE A 344 -13.63 -6.49 10.20
C ILE A 344 -12.22 -7.02 9.95
N ILE A 345 -11.80 -8.07 10.66
CA ILE A 345 -10.48 -8.69 10.46
C ILE A 345 -10.32 -9.17 9.01
N VAL A 346 -11.30 -9.93 8.51
CA VAL A 346 -11.24 -10.50 7.16
C VAL A 346 -11.31 -9.41 6.08
N GLU A 347 -12.16 -8.40 6.25
CA GLU A 347 -12.29 -7.26 5.33
C GLU A 347 -11.00 -6.43 5.29
N GLU A 348 -10.38 -6.15 6.43
CA GLU A 348 -9.13 -5.40 6.50
C GLU A 348 -7.97 -6.16 5.83
N LEU A 349 -7.89 -7.48 6.00
CA LEU A 349 -6.91 -8.30 5.27
C LEU A 349 -7.14 -8.25 3.75
N LYS A 350 -8.41 -8.34 3.30
CA LYS A 350 -8.78 -8.21 1.88
C LYS A 350 -8.46 -6.82 1.33
N ASN A 351 -8.73 -5.76 2.09
CA ASN A 351 -8.42 -4.37 1.72
C ASN A 351 -6.92 -4.13 1.58
N MET A 352 -6.09 -4.86 2.33
CA MET A 352 -4.63 -4.86 2.19
C MET A 352 -4.12 -5.77 1.07
N ASN A 353 -5.02 -6.42 0.34
CA ASN A 353 -4.70 -7.36 -0.74
C ASN A 353 -3.92 -8.60 -0.26
N ILE A 354 -4.25 -9.11 0.94
CA ILE A 354 -3.69 -10.34 1.52
C ILE A 354 -4.62 -11.52 1.22
N GLU A 355 -4.06 -12.64 0.74
CA GLU A 355 -4.82 -13.83 0.35
C GLU A 355 -5.29 -14.64 1.58
N VAL A 356 -6.48 -14.31 2.09
CA VAL A 356 -7.05 -14.89 3.32
C VAL A 356 -7.22 -16.41 3.25
N ASN A 357 -7.35 -17.01 2.06
CA ASN A 357 -7.45 -18.46 1.90
C ASN A 357 -6.19 -19.22 2.38
N ASN A 358 -5.06 -18.53 2.49
CA ASN A 358 -3.83 -19.10 3.02
C ASN A 358 -3.66 -18.92 4.54
N LEU A 359 -4.67 -18.42 5.24
CA LEU A 359 -4.66 -18.26 6.69
C LEU A 359 -4.58 -19.63 7.39
N ARG A 360 -3.53 -19.84 8.19
CA ARG A 360 -3.26 -21.09 8.92
C ARG A 360 -3.35 -20.97 10.43
N GLY A 361 -3.33 -19.76 10.97
CA GLY A 361 -3.41 -19.55 12.41
C GLY A 361 -4.04 -18.24 12.78
N GLN A 362 -4.64 -18.20 13.97
CA GLN A 362 -5.24 -17.02 14.56
C GLN A 362 -4.91 -17.00 16.07
N GLY A 363 -4.30 -15.92 16.53
CA GLY A 363 -3.86 -15.74 17.91
C GLY A 363 -4.60 -14.59 18.56
N TYR A 364 -5.47 -14.88 19.52
CA TYR A 364 -6.25 -13.88 20.26
C TYR A 364 -6.20 -14.15 21.76
N ASP A 365 -6.69 -13.19 22.54
CA ASP A 365 -6.90 -13.36 23.98
C ASP A 365 -8.06 -14.32 24.30
N GLY A 366 -8.30 -14.50 25.59
CA GLY A 366 -9.35 -15.35 26.13
C GLY A 366 -10.70 -14.68 26.30
N ALA A 367 -10.87 -13.44 25.84
CA ALA A 367 -12.13 -12.74 26.01
C ALA A 367 -13.27 -13.55 25.36
N ALA A 368 -14.47 -13.49 25.95
CA ALA A 368 -15.62 -14.25 25.44
C ALA A 368 -15.96 -13.89 23.99
N VAL A 369 -15.69 -12.64 23.59
CA VAL A 369 -15.88 -12.13 22.24
C VAL A 369 -14.87 -12.74 21.26
N MET A 370 -13.62 -12.97 21.68
CA MET A 370 -12.56 -13.52 20.84
C MET A 370 -12.56 -15.05 20.80
N SER A 371 -12.70 -15.70 21.96
CA SER A 371 -12.52 -17.15 22.14
C SER A 371 -13.82 -17.93 22.40
N GLY A 372 -14.97 -17.26 22.43
CA GLY A 372 -16.27 -17.86 22.74
C GLY A 372 -16.63 -19.05 21.86
N LYS A 373 -17.11 -20.13 22.49
CA LYS A 373 -17.38 -21.43 21.83
C LYS A 373 -18.42 -21.40 20.71
N MET A 374 -19.34 -20.43 20.73
CA MET A 374 -20.47 -20.36 19.78
C MET A 374 -20.36 -19.19 18.80
N ASN A 375 -20.02 -18.00 19.30
CA ASN A 375 -20.00 -16.74 18.54
C ASN A 375 -18.66 -15.98 18.68
N GLY A 376 -17.62 -16.63 19.19
CA GLY A 376 -16.30 -16.01 19.29
C GLY A 376 -15.67 -15.82 17.91
N VAL A 377 -14.84 -14.78 17.76
CA VAL A 377 -14.07 -14.51 16.53
C VAL A 377 -13.35 -15.77 16.06
N ALA A 378 -12.69 -16.49 16.96
CA ALA A 378 -11.97 -17.73 16.68
C ALA A 378 -12.84 -18.79 15.98
N VAL A 379 -14.07 -18.97 16.44
CA VAL A 379 -15.01 -19.96 15.88
C VAL A 379 -15.53 -19.51 14.53
N LEU A 380 -15.84 -18.22 14.38
CA LEU A 380 -16.38 -17.66 13.14
C LEU A 380 -15.35 -17.69 12.02
N VAL A 381 -14.11 -17.24 12.29
CA VAL A 381 -13.01 -17.30 11.32
C VAL A 381 -12.68 -18.74 10.97
N LYS A 382 -12.67 -19.67 11.94
CA LYS A 382 -12.42 -21.10 11.66
C LYS A 382 -13.54 -21.74 10.84
N LYS A 383 -14.78 -21.26 10.95
CA LYS A 383 -15.91 -21.75 10.14
C LYS A 383 -15.73 -21.41 8.66
N GLU A 384 -15.24 -20.21 8.36
CA GLU A 384 -15.00 -19.76 6.98
C GLU A 384 -13.64 -20.26 6.45
N TYR A 385 -12.62 -20.30 7.31
CA TYR A 385 -11.26 -20.76 6.99
C TYR A 385 -10.87 -21.92 7.93
N PRO A 386 -11.26 -23.18 7.61
CA PRO A 386 -11.04 -24.34 8.49
C PRO A 386 -9.59 -24.61 8.88
N THR A 387 -8.64 -24.13 8.08
CA THR A 387 -7.21 -24.26 8.34
C THR A 387 -6.66 -23.25 9.34
N ALA A 388 -7.41 -22.21 9.69
CA ALA A 388 -7.00 -21.17 10.63
C ALA A 388 -7.15 -21.66 12.08
N LEU A 389 -6.11 -22.29 12.61
CA LEU A 389 -6.14 -22.83 13.97
C LEU A 389 -6.03 -21.71 15.01
N TYR A 390 -6.94 -21.74 15.99
CA TYR A 390 -6.93 -20.81 17.10
C TYR A 390 -5.89 -21.20 18.16
N ILE A 391 -5.08 -20.23 18.54
CA ILE A 391 -4.11 -20.32 19.63
C ILE A 391 -4.45 -19.23 20.64
N HIS A 392 -4.74 -19.65 21.87
CA HIS A 392 -4.96 -18.72 22.96
C HIS A 392 -3.65 -18.03 23.36
N CYS A 393 -3.69 -16.71 23.56
CA CYS A 393 -2.55 -15.93 24.00
C CYS A 393 -1.94 -16.52 25.28
N SER A 394 -0.67 -16.94 25.19
CA SER A 394 0.05 -17.57 26.30
C SER A 394 0.36 -16.56 27.40
N SER A 395 0.71 -15.33 27.04
CA SER A 395 0.95 -14.24 28.00
C SER A 395 -0.31 -13.93 28.80
N HIS A 396 -1.47 -13.89 28.15
CA HIS A 396 -2.75 -13.68 28.82
C HIS A 396 -3.09 -14.87 29.74
N ASN A 397 -2.92 -16.11 29.28
CA ASN A 397 -3.12 -17.32 30.10
C ASN A 397 -2.27 -17.32 31.37
N LEU A 398 -0.99 -16.98 31.23
CA LEU A 398 -0.08 -16.90 32.37
C LEU A 398 -0.51 -15.79 33.33
N ASN A 399 -0.85 -14.61 32.81
CA ASN A 399 -1.31 -13.48 33.61
C ASN A 399 -2.62 -13.80 34.36
N LEU A 400 -3.56 -14.48 33.72
CA LEU A 400 -4.78 -14.98 34.37
C LEU A 400 -4.45 -15.97 35.48
N SER A 401 -3.60 -16.96 35.22
CA SER A 401 -3.21 -17.98 36.21
C SER A 401 -2.55 -17.37 37.45
N ILE A 402 -1.67 -16.39 37.23
CA ILE A 402 -1.04 -15.61 38.29
C ILE A 402 -2.09 -14.79 39.06
N SER A 403 -2.94 -14.05 38.34
CA SER A 403 -4.00 -13.23 38.95
C SER A 403 -4.94 -14.06 39.83
N TYR A 404 -5.37 -15.23 39.36
CA TYR A 404 -6.16 -16.16 40.16
C TYR A 404 -5.42 -16.65 41.41
N SER A 405 -4.13 -16.98 41.27
CA SER A 405 -3.29 -17.39 42.40
C SER A 405 -3.16 -16.29 43.46
N CYS A 406 -3.19 -15.01 43.07
CA CYS A 406 -3.13 -13.88 43.99
C CYS A 406 -4.38 -13.71 44.86
N ASN A 407 -5.49 -14.38 44.53
CA ASN A 407 -6.68 -14.38 45.36
C ASN A 407 -6.57 -15.34 46.55
N ILE A 408 -5.57 -16.24 46.56
CA ILE A 408 -5.27 -17.11 47.69
C ILE A 408 -4.89 -16.24 48.90
N PRO A 409 -5.56 -16.37 50.06
CA PRO A 409 -5.40 -15.45 51.19
C PRO A 409 -3.95 -15.25 51.63
N GLU A 410 -3.17 -16.32 51.69
CA GLU A 410 -1.76 -16.31 52.09
C GLU A 410 -0.94 -15.44 51.13
N ILE A 411 -1.08 -15.68 49.82
CA ILE A 411 -0.39 -14.93 48.77
C ILE A 411 -0.84 -13.48 48.79
N ARG A 412 -2.16 -13.23 48.86
CA ARG A 412 -2.72 -11.88 48.92
C ARG A 412 -2.17 -11.08 50.09
N ASN A 413 -2.08 -11.69 51.26
CA ASN A 413 -1.57 -11.04 52.47
C ASN A 413 -0.08 -10.71 52.32
N THR A 414 0.73 -11.67 51.84
CA THR A 414 2.16 -11.44 51.55
C THR A 414 2.34 -10.29 50.56
N MET A 415 1.58 -10.30 49.47
CA MET A 415 1.63 -9.23 48.45
C MET A 415 1.18 -7.88 49.01
N GLY A 416 0.17 -7.85 49.87
CA GLY A 416 -0.27 -6.64 50.58
C GLY A 416 0.81 -6.09 51.51
N THR A 417 1.55 -6.96 52.20
CA THR A 417 2.69 -6.55 53.04
C THR A 417 3.82 -5.96 52.19
N ILE A 418 4.15 -6.57 51.04
CA ILE A 418 5.16 -6.06 50.12
C ILE A 418 4.76 -4.69 49.55
N GLU A 419 3.50 -4.54 49.12
CA GLU A 419 2.98 -3.24 48.62
C GLU A 419 3.00 -2.18 49.72
N SER A 420 2.70 -2.55 50.98
CA SER A 420 2.81 -1.64 52.12
C SER A 420 4.24 -1.20 52.37
N GLY A 421 5.21 -2.12 52.27
CA GLY A 421 6.63 -1.80 52.33
C GLY A 421 7.07 -0.86 51.20
N TYR A 422 6.59 -1.10 49.98
CA TYR A 422 6.81 -0.20 48.85
C TYR A 422 6.25 1.20 49.12
N LEU A 423 4.98 1.31 49.53
CA LEU A 423 4.35 2.61 49.82
C LEU A 423 5.08 3.36 50.93
N PHE A 424 5.55 2.65 51.95
CA PHE A 424 6.36 3.23 53.02
C PHE A 424 7.68 3.82 52.48
N LEU A 425 8.38 3.09 51.60
CA LEU A 425 9.65 3.50 51.01
C LEU A 425 9.48 4.50 49.85
N ASN A 426 8.33 4.58 49.21
CA ASN A 426 8.07 5.43 48.03
C ASN A 426 7.85 6.91 48.40
N THR A 427 8.70 7.46 49.27
CA THR A 427 8.79 8.89 49.58
C THR A 427 10.22 9.37 49.36
N PRO A 428 10.45 10.59 48.84
CA PRO A 428 11.80 11.05 48.47
C PRO A 428 12.83 10.94 49.60
N LYS A 429 12.44 11.32 50.83
CA LYS A 429 13.33 11.25 52.01
C LYS A 429 13.74 9.82 52.36
N ARG A 430 12.82 8.85 52.28
CA ARG A 430 13.11 7.45 52.63
C ARG A 430 13.83 6.71 51.50
N GLN A 431 13.64 7.12 50.24
CA GLN A 431 14.40 6.56 49.12
C GLN A 431 15.90 6.86 49.20
N ILE A 432 16.26 8.08 49.64
CA ILE A 432 17.65 8.47 49.84
C ILE A 432 18.30 7.57 50.88
N VAL A 433 17.70 7.47 52.07
CA VAL A 433 18.18 6.62 53.17
C VAL A 433 18.25 5.15 52.76
N PHE A 434 17.26 4.65 52.02
CA PHE A 434 17.25 3.28 51.51
C PHE A 434 18.41 3.02 50.53
N SER A 435 18.68 3.96 49.62
CA SER A 435 19.77 3.84 48.64
C SER A 435 21.14 3.89 49.30
N GLU A 436 21.32 4.76 50.29
CA GLU A 436 22.55 4.85 51.09
C GLU A 436 22.82 3.54 51.83
N LYS A 437 21.80 2.99 52.52
CA LYS A 437 21.93 1.71 53.24
C LYS A 437 22.14 0.53 52.31
N LEU A 438 21.52 0.53 51.13
CA LEU A 438 21.73 -0.51 50.13
C LEU A 438 23.17 -0.51 49.59
N ASN A 439 23.76 0.67 49.39
CA ASN A 439 25.15 0.79 48.94
C ASN A 439 26.14 0.31 50.01
N LEU A 440 25.92 0.70 51.28
CA LEU A 440 26.73 0.22 52.40
C LEU A 440 26.68 -1.31 52.54
N PHE A 441 25.48 -1.90 52.43
CA PHE A 441 25.30 -3.35 52.46
C PHE A 441 26.07 -4.06 51.33
N LYS A 442 26.04 -3.50 50.11
CA LYS A 442 26.80 -4.03 48.97
C LYS A 442 28.32 -3.97 49.18
N GLU A 443 28.81 -2.92 49.83
CA GLU A 443 30.22 -2.77 50.18
C GLU A 443 30.64 -3.75 51.29
N GLU A 444 29.81 -3.94 52.32
CA GLU A 444 30.08 -4.82 53.46
C GLU A 444 30.11 -6.31 53.08
N GLU A 445 29.19 -6.78 52.23
CA GLU A 445 29.17 -8.20 51.84
C GLU A 445 30.18 -8.57 50.74
N LYS A 446 30.96 -7.60 50.22
CA LYS A 446 31.91 -7.80 49.09
C LYS A 446 31.30 -8.53 47.88
N LEU A 447 29.99 -8.46 47.71
CA LEU A 447 29.26 -9.09 46.61
C LEU A 447 29.63 -8.39 45.30
N LYS A 448 30.38 -9.07 44.43
CA LYS A 448 30.69 -8.57 43.08
C LYS A 448 29.53 -8.71 42.09
N ASP A 449 28.55 -9.52 42.45
CA ASP A 449 27.25 -9.64 41.81
C ASP A 449 26.44 -10.41 42.86
N ASP A 450 25.38 -9.79 43.36
CA ASP A 450 24.35 -10.51 44.08
C ASP A 450 23.89 -11.65 43.17
N GLY A 451 23.70 -12.87 43.70
CA GLY A 451 23.14 -13.99 42.92
C GLY A 451 21.78 -13.68 42.25
N CYS A 452 21.23 -12.48 42.48
CA CYS A 452 20.26 -11.79 41.67
C CYS A 452 20.93 -10.58 40.99
N GLN A 453 21.25 -10.65 39.68
CA GLN A 453 21.97 -9.63 38.88
C GLN A 453 21.25 -8.26 38.75
N SER A 454 20.71 -7.70 39.83
CA SER A 454 19.73 -6.62 39.79
C SER A 454 20.38 -5.27 40.01
N LYS A 455 20.62 -4.53 38.93
CA LYS A 455 21.08 -3.13 38.93
C LYS A 455 20.05 -2.12 39.46
N LYS A 456 18.97 -2.57 40.10
CA LYS A 456 17.83 -1.72 40.49
C LYS A 456 18.10 -1.06 41.85
N LEU A 457 18.16 0.27 41.87
CA LEU A 457 18.31 1.10 43.08
C LEU A 457 16.98 1.48 43.74
N LYS A 458 15.86 1.12 43.10
CA LYS A 458 14.51 1.45 43.55
C LYS A 458 13.64 0.21 43.55
N LEU A 459 12.86 0.04 44.61
CA LEU A 459 11.84 -0.98 44.68
C LEU A 459 10.77 -0.71 43.60
N LYS A 460 10.48 -1.70 42.76
CA LYS A 460 9.42 -1.59 41.75
C LYS A 460 8.07 -1.83 42.41
N ARG A 461 7.07 -1.04 42.02
CA ARG A 461 5.68 -1.25 42.45
C ARG A 461 5.12 -2.53 41.82
N LEU A 462 4.36 -3.30 42.58
CA LEU A 462 3.62 -4.43 42.06
C LEU A 462 2.59 -3.96 41.01
N CYS A 463 2.42 -4.70 39.92
CA CYS A 463 1.46 -4.35 38.88
C CYS A 463 0.43 -5.48 38.73
N PRO A 464 -0.77 -5.33 39.33
CA PRO A 464 -1.78 -6.39 39.37
C PRO A 464 -2.26 -6.87 38.00
N THR A 465 -2.28 -5.98 37.00
CA THR A 465 -2.90 -6.24 35.69
C THR A 465 -1.92 -6.80 34.64
N ARG A 466 -0.62 -6.64 34.83
CA ARG A 466 0.42 -7.04 33.86
C ARG A 466 1.64 -7.59 34.59
N TRP A 467 1.45 -8.69 35.31
CA TRP A 467 2.52 -9.29 36.12
C TRP A 467 3.72 -9.68 35.27
N VAL A 468 3.46 -10.33 34.13
CA VAL A 468 4.50 -10.92 33.26
C VAL A 468 5.26 -9.86 32.45
N GLU A 469 4.67 -8.70 32.17
CA GLU A 469 5.30 -7.67 31.32
C GLU A 469 6.13 -6.64 32.11
N ARG A 470 5.88 -6.47 33.42
CA ARG A 470 6.48 -5.38 34.22
C ARG A 470 7.50 -5.86 35.26
N HIS A 471 7.44 -7.12 35.64
CA HIS A 471 8.33 -7.77 36.62
C HIS A 471 9.20 -8.79 35.93
#